data_AF-A0A834ZCN1-F1
#
_entry.id   AF-A0A834ZCN1-F1
#
_cell.length_a   1.000
_cell.length_b   1.000
_cell.length_c   1.000
_cell.angle_alpha   90.00
_cell.angle_beta   90.00
_cell.angle_gamma   90.00
#
_symmetry.space_group_name_H-M   'P 1'
#
loop_
_entity.id
_entity.type
_entity.pdbx_description
1 polymer ?
#
loop_
_entity_poly.entity_id
_entity_poly.type
_entity_poly.pdbx_seq_one_letter_code
_entity_poly.pdbx_strand_id
1 'polypeptide(L)'
;MGCVGWASLQPSPLCNPEARDGNGLGQLGNPPLPVPIGMWDGFGELLNGNFAIEGRNLNYSIATRNGNSIPILRDCSIRIPSGQLWMLLGPNGCGKSTLLKVLAGLLKPTHGTVYVKRPKSFVFQNPDHQVVMPTVEADVAFGLGKFNLTQDEARFRVERALDAVGMSNYLQRPVQTLSGGQKQRVAIAGALAEACKVLLLDELTTFLDESDQVGVIKAVKNSLGGSGEVTALWVTHRLEELEYADGAVYMEDGRVIVHSDAATIMDYIKERQASYVNQINSSRDS
;
A
#
# COMPACT_ATOMS: atom_id res chain seq x y z
N MET A 1 13.37 35.39 -20.06
CA MET A 1 12.70 34.06 -20.05
C MET A 1 13.46 33.21 -19.05
N GLY A 2 13.01 33.23 -17.79
CA GLY A 2 13.77 32.69 -16.66
C GLY A 2 13.27 31.32 -16.23
N CYS A 3 14.19 30.36 -16.16
CA CYS A 3 14.02 29.08 -15.48
C CYS A 3 13.84 29.32 -13.97
N VAL A 4 12.83 28.71 -13.36
CA VAL A 4 12.71 28.60 -11.90
C VAL A 4 12.95 27.14 -11.53
N GLY A 5 14.15 26.86 -11.06
CA GLY A 5 14.53 25.57 -10.48
C GLY A 5 13.96 25.42 -9.07
N TRP A 6 13.36 24.26 -8.79
CA TRP A 6 12.93 23.89 -7.45
C TRP A 6 14.14 23.44 -6.64
N ALA A 7 14.48 24.24 -5.63
CA ALA A 7 15.53 23.94 -4.67
C ALA A 7 15.03 22.97 -3.59
N SER A 8 15.78 21.89 -3.45
CA SER A 8 15.96 21.00 -2.29
C SER A 8 15.60 21.61 -0.92
N LEU A 9 14.58 21.03 -0.27
CA LEU A 9 14.34 21.15 1.18
C LEU A 9 15.07 20.01 1.91
N GLN A 10 16.18 20.33 2.55
CA GLN A 10 16.78 19.48 3.59
C GLN A 10 16.12 19.74 4.97
N PRO A 11 16.15 18.77 5.89
CA PRO A 11 15.40 18.81 7.13
C PRO A 11 16.08 19.70 8.19
N SER A 12 15.32 20.55 8.87
CA SER A 12 15.79 21.28 10.05
C SER A 12 15.70 20.40 11.31
N PRO A 13 16.73 20.41 12.18
CA PRO A 13 16.70 19.69 13.45
C PRO A 13 16.10 20.55 14.57
N LEU A 14 15.67 19.86 15.64
CA LEU A 14 15.57 20.26 17.05
C LEU A 14 14.19 20.03 17.65
N CYS A 15 14.10 18.88 18.31
CA CYS A 15 13.24 18.68 19.46
C CYS A 15 13.92 19.37 20.65
N ASN A 16 13.23 20.29 21.34
CA ASN A 16 13.54 20.62 22.73
C ASN A 16 12.21 20.84 23.49
N PRO A 17 11.95 20.11 24.58
CA PRO A 17 10.79 20.31 25.42
C PRO A 17 11.08 21.36 26.50
N GLU A 18 10.03 22.06 26.94
CA GLU A 18 9.89 22.91 28.14
C GLU A 18 9.65 24.42 27.92
N ALA A 19 8.70 24.92 28.73
CA ALA A 19 8.21 26.29 28.95
C ALA A 19 7.23 26.87 27.92
N ARG A 20 6.13 27.56 28.26
CA ARG A 20 5.24 27.69 29.44
C ARG A 20 4.12 28.64 28.97
N ASP A 21 2.89 28.38 29.44
CA ASP A 21 1.76 29.28 29.67
C ASP A 21 1.57 30.57 28.84
N GLY A 22 0.43 30.65 28.15
CA GLY A 22 -0.09 31.91 27.60
C GLY A 22 -1.44 31.71 26.91
N ASN A 23 -2.51 32.21 27.53
CA ASN A 23 -3.89 32.17 27.06
C ASN A 23 -4.04 32.60 25.59
N GLY A 24 -4.64 31.72 24.78
CA GLY A 24 -5.01 31.97 23.39
C GLY A 24 -5.82 30.81 22.85
N LEU A 25 -7.01 30.56 23.42
CA LEU A 25 -7.95 29.57 22.90
C LEU A 25 -8.58 30.09 21.60
N GLY A 26 -7.83 30.02 20.50
CA GLY A 26 -8.40 29.87 19.17
C GLY A 26 -8.91 28.43 19.08
N GLN A 27 -10.22 28.25 18.98
CA GLN A 27 -10.83 26.93 18.81
C GLN A 27 -10.25 26.26 17.57
N LEU A 28 -9.33 25.33 17.77
CA LEU A 28 -8.97 24.33 16.77
C LEU A 28 -10.27 23.60 16.43
N GLY A 29 -10.80 23.82 15.22
CA GLY A 29 -11.95 23.08 14.73
C GLY A 29 -11.65 21.59 14.88
N ASN A 30 -12.50 20.87 15.61
CA ASN A 30 -12.36 19.43 15.76
C ASN A 30 -12.23 18.80 14.37
N PRO A 31 -11.29 17.86 14.16
CA PRO A 31 -11.29 17.07 12.93
C PRO A 31 -12.68 16.43 12.77
N PRO A 32 -13.19 16.28 11.53
CA PRO A 32 -14.50 15.70 11.33
C PRO A 32 -14.57 14.36 12.05
N LEU A 33 -15.64 14.18 12.84
CA LEU A 33 -15.88 12.94 13.58
C LEU A 33 -15.82 11.76 12.60
N PRO A 34 -15.31 10.59 13.03
CA PRO A 34 -15.38 9.39 12.21
C PRO A 34 -16.83 9.17 11.77
N VAL A 35 -17.05 9.03 10.46
CA VAL A 35 -18.38 8.84 9.91
C VAL A 35 -18.93 7.53 10.49
N PRO A 36 -20.07 7.55 11.21
CA PRO A 36 -20.63 6.35 11.79
C PRO A 36 -20.91 5.31 10.71
N ILE A 37 -20.75 4.03 11.06
CA ILE A 37 -21.05 2.84 10.24
C ILE A 37 -22.53 2.81 9.75
N GLY A 38 -23.37 3.77 10.18
CA GLY A 38 -24.77 3.92 9.75
C GLY A 38 -25.03 4.88 8.59
N MET A 39 -24.05 5.64 8.08
CA MET A 39 -24.22 6.44 6.85
C MET A 39 -23.98 5.60 5.57
N TRP A 40 -24.45 4.35 5.58
CA TRP A 40 -24.19 3.33 4.56
C TRP A 40 -25.47 2.84 3.87
N ASP A 41 -26.63 3.42 4.22
CA ASP A 41 -27.95 3.01 3.69
C ASP A 41 -28.22 3.49 2.25
N GLY A 42 -27.20 3.94 1.53
CA GLY A 42 -27.21 4.13 0.07
C GLY A 42 -26.37 3.11 -0.72
N PHE A 43 -25.61 2.24 -0.04
CA PHE A 43 -24.76 1.21 -0.64
C PHE A 43 -25.11 -0.22 -0.18
N GLY A 44 -26.12 -0.36 0.69
CA GLY A 44 -26.59 -1.64 1.24
C GLY A 44 -27.13 -2.64 0.22
N GLU A 45 -27.40 -2.22 -1.02
CA GLU A 45 -27.91 -3.10 -2.09
C GLU A 45 -26.87 -3.48 -3.16
N LEU A 46 -25.66 -2.90 -3.16
CA LEU A 46 -24.70 -3.14 -4.25
C LEU A 46 -23.76 -4.34 -4.05
N LEU A 47 -23.63 -4.94 -2.87
CA LEU A 47 -22.77 -6.10 -2.68
C LEU A 47 -23.23 -7.04 -1.54
N ASN A 48 -23.97 -8.08 -1.92
CA ASN A 48 -23.76 -9.45 -1.39
C ASN A 48 -22.33 -9.95 -1.75
N GLY A 49 -21.29 -9.14 -1.51
CA GLY A 49 -20.04 -9.16 -2.26
C GLY A 49 -18.96 -10.08 -1.68
N ASN A 50 -18.23 -10.73 -2.58
CA ASN A 50 -17.07 -11.55 -2.26
C ASN A 50 -15.85 -10.67 -1.95
N PHE A 51 -15.59 -10.36 -0.68
CA PHE A 51 -14.41 -9.60 -0.25
C PHE A 51 -13.18 -10.49 -0.12
N ALA A 52 -12.02 -10.02 -0.59
CA ALA A 52 -10.75 -10.72 -0.41
C ALA A 52 -9.98 -10.24 0.84
N ILE A 53 -10.25 -9.01 1.30
CA ILE A 53 -9.65 -8.42 2.50
C ILE A 53 -10.75 -7.75 3.31
N GLU A 54 -10.81 -8.05 4.60
CA GLU A 54 -11.65 -7.34 5.56
C GLU A 54 -10.91 -7.15 6.89
N GLY A 55 -10.78 -5.89 7.33
CA GLY A 55 -10.34 -5.51 8.66
C GLY A 55 -11.45 -4.77 9.39
N ARG A 56 -11.76 -5.15 10.63
CA ARG A 56 -12.78 -4.49 11.45
C ARG A 56 -12.18 -3.98 12.75
N ASN A 57 -12.37 -2.69 13.02
CA ASN A 57 -11.96 -2.02 14.25
C ASN A 57 -10.51 -2.31 14.67
N LEU A 58 -9.60 -2.30 13.68
CA LEU A 58 -8.20 -2.66 13.88
C LEU A 58 -7.48 -1.59 14.66
N ASN A 59 -6.87 -2.02 15.77
CA ASN A 59 -6.00 -1.18 16.58
C ASN A 59 -4.63 -1.84 16.69
N TYR A 60 -3.57 -1.04 16.70
CA TYR A 60 -2.21 -1.52 16.91
C TYR A 60 -1.38 -0.45 17.59
N SER A 61 -0.69 -0.84 18.66
CA SER A 61 0.19 0.02 19.42
C SER A 61 1.57 -0.61 19.61
N ILE A 62 2.60 0.22 19.61
CA ILE A 62 3.98 -0.20 19.88
C ILE A 62 4.32 0.12 21.33
N ALA A 63 4.94 -0.84 22.02
CA ALA A 63 5.49 -0.60 23.35
C ALA A 63 6.84 0.12 23.25
N THR A 64 6.98 1.20 24.01
CA THR A 64 8.26 1.92 24.18
C THR A 64 9.12 1.23 25.24
N ARG A 65 10.42 1.55 25.25
CA ARG A 65 11.36 1.05 26.27
C ARG A 65 10.93 1.38 27.71
N ASN A 66 10.13 2.43 27.89
CA ASN A 66 9.68 2.90 29.19
C ASN A 66 8.32 2.29 29.59
N GLY A 67 7.81 1.31 28.83
CA GLY A 67 6.53 0.65 29.09
C GLY A 67 5.29 1.39 28.56
N ASN A 68 5.45 2.62 28.04
CA ASN A 68 4.34 3.37 27.43
C ASN A 68 3.94 2.75 26.09
N SER A 69 2.64 2.76 25.78
CA SER A 69 2.10 2.28 24.51
C SER A 69 1.80 3.45 23.56
N ILE A 70 2.38 3.45 22.36
CA ILE A 70 2.15 4.47 21.33
C ILE A 70 1.16 3.88 20.30
N PRO A 71 -0.06 4.43 20.18
CA PRO A 71 -1.04 3.95 19.20
C PRO A 71 -0.67 4.39 17.78
N ILE A 72 -0.53 3.41 16.90
CA ILE A 72 -0.23 3.60 15.47
C ILE A 72 -1.48 3.43 14.61
N LEU A 73 -2.31 2.43 14.90
CA LEU A 73 -3.62 2.24 14.27
C LEU A 73 -4.73 2.42 15.32
N ARG A 74 -5.77 3.16 14.94
CA ARG A 74 -6.87 3.63 15.79
C ARG A 74 -8.17 3.32 15.06
N ASP A 75 -8.82 2.24 15.44
CA ASP A 75 -10.14 1.86 14.91
C ASP A 75 -10.23 1.78 13.37
N CYS A 76 -9.19 1.23 12.72
CA CYS A 76 -9.16 1.09 11.26
C CYS A 76 -10.12 0.00 10.79
N SER A 77 -11.09 0.35 9.96
CA SER A 77 -11.93 -0.61 9.23
C SER A 77 -11.70 -0.47 7.72
N ILE A 78 -11.50 -1.60 7.04
CA ILE A 78 -11.12 -1.64 5.62
C ILE A 78 -11.76 -2.86 4.95
N ARG A 79 -12.23 -2.71 3.71
CA ARG A 79 -12.78 -3.79 2.89
C ARG A 79 -12.32 -3.65 1.45
N ILE A 80 -11.75 -4.71 0.89
CA ILE A 80 -11.28 -4.75 -0.50
C ILE A 80 -12.02 -5.85 -1.25
N PRO A 81 -12.74 -5.53 -2.34
CA PRO A 81 -13.41 -6.50 -3.20
C PRO A 81 -12.42 -7.52 -3.82
N SER A 82 -12.92 -8.73 -4.09
CA SER A 82 -12.13 -9.75 -4.81
C SER A 82 -11.85 -9.32 -6.26
N GLY A 83 -10.67 -9.66 -6.78
CA GLY A 83 -10.33 -9.45 -8.20
C GLY A 83 -9.94 -8.02 -8.59
N GLN A 84 -9.78 -7.11 -7.63
CA GLN A 84 -9.52 -5.68 -7.90
C GLN A 84 -8.14 -5.23 -7.41
N LEU A 85 -7.61 -4.18 -8.03
CA LEU A 85 -6.47 -3.40 -7.57
C LEU A 85 -6.97 -2.23 -6.73
N TRP A 86 -6.68 -2.25 -5.43
CA TRP A 86 -6.96 -1.14 -4.55
C TRP A 86 -5.69 -0.51 -4.01
N MET A 87 -5.74 0.80 -3.79
CA MET A 87 -4.64 1.54 -3.18
C MET A 87 -4.92 1.95 -1.74
N LEU A 88 -3.89 1.91 -0.90
CA LEU A 88 -3.91 2.45 0.45
C LEU A 88 -3.06 3.72 0.45
N LEU A 89 -3.75 4.86 0.52
CA LEU A 89 -3.22 6.22 0.38
C LEU A 89 -3.21 6.94 1.72
N GLY A 90 -2.42 8.02 1.81
CA GLY A 90 -2.35 8.87 2.99
C GLY A 90 -0.96 9.48 3.21
N PRO A 91 -0.82 10.46 4.11
CA PRO A 91 0.46 11.08 4.43
C PRO A 91 1.52 10.08 4.93
N ASN A 92 2.78 10.47 4.87
CA ASN A 92 3.86 9.68 5.46
C ASN A 92 3.69 9.60 6.98
N GLY A 93 3.94 8.42 7.55
CA GLY A 93 3.80 8.19 9.00
C GLY A 93 2.37 7.95 9.50
N CYS A 94 1.33 8.01 8.65
CA CYS A 94 -0.06 7.80 9.10
C CYS A 94 -0.43 6.34 9.43
N GLY A 95 0.48 5.38 9.21
CA GLY A 95 0.28 3.97 9.57
C GLY A 95 -0.05 3.02 8.41
N LYS A 96 0.05 3.45 7.15
CA LYS A 96 -0.25 2.61 5.95
C LYS A 96 0.49 1.26 5.95
N SER A 97 1.82 1.28 6.04
CA SER A 97 2.63 0.05 6.06
C SER A 97 2.37 -0.78 7.33
N THR A 98 2.00 -0.14 8.45
CA THR A 98 1.58 -0.86 9.67
C THR A 98 0.27 -1.60 9.45
N LEU A 99 -0.74 -0.95 8.85
CA LEU A 99 -2.01 -1.59 8.49
C LEU A 99 -1.77 -2.73 7.50
N LEU A 100 -0.95 -2.51 6.46
CA LEU A 100 -0.61 -3.55 5.50
C LEU A 100 0.07 -4.76 6.17
N LYS A 101 1.00 -4.54 7.10
CA LYS A 101 1.65 -5.60 7.89
C LYS A 101 0.68 -6.34 8.82
N VAL A 102 -0.31 -5.65 9.39
CA VAL A 102 -1.41 -6.29 10.15
C VAL A 102 -2.26 -7.19 9.25
N LEU A 103 -2.64 -6.70 8.06
CA LEU A 103 -3.37 -7.50 7.06
C LEU A 103 -2.55 -8.70 6.58
N ALA A 104 -1.24 -8.52 6.42
CA ALA A 104 -0.30 -9.59 6.07
C ALA A 104 -0.14 -10.64 7.18
N GLY A 105 -0.53 -10.33 8.42
CA GLY A 105 -0.29 -11.17 9.58
C GLY A 105 1.15 -11.13 10.09
N LEU A 106 1.94 -10.15 9.63
CA LEU A 106 3.29 -9.88 10.14
C LEU A 106 3.24 -9.15 11.49
N LEU A 107 2.16 -8.43 11.75
CA LEU A 107 1.85 -7.81 13.04
C LEU A 107 0.50 -8.30 13.55
N LYS A 108 0.43 -8.66 14.83
CA LYS A 108 -0.85 -9.02 15.47
C LYS A 108 -1.53 -7.74 15.95
N PRO A 109 -2.79 -7.46 15.54
CA PRO A 109 -3.50 -6.29 16.05
C PRO A 109 -3.75 -6.42 17.55
N THR A 110 -3.77 -5.29 18.26
CA THR A 110 -4.12 -5.20 19.67
C THR A 110 -5.61 -5.43 19.88
N HIS A 111 -6.45 -4.90 18.98
CA HIS A 111 -7.90 -5.13 18.93
C HIS A 111 -8.40 -5.24 17.49
N GLY A 112 -9.58 -5.79 17.31
CA GLY A 112 -10.24 -5.94 16.01
C GLY A 112 -9.98 -7.30 15.36
N THR A 113 -10.57 -7.51 14.18
CA THR A 113 -10.51 -8.78 13.45
C THR A 113 -9.99 -8.57 12.03
N VAL A 114 -9.14 -9.49 11.57
CA VAL A 114 -8.58 -9.50 10.22
C VAL A 114 -9.00 -10.77 9.50
N TYR A 115 -9.59 -10.60 8.33
CA TYR A 115 -9.80 -11.63 7.32
C TYR A 115 -9.04 -11.25 6.05
N VAL A 116 -8.21 -12.16 5.56
CA VAL A 116 -7.56 -12.04 4.25
C VAL A 116 -7.61 -13.40 3.58
N LYS A 117 -8.14 -13.44 2.36
CA LYS A 117 -8.23 -14.65 1.54
C LYS A 117 -6.84 -15.26 1.36
N ARG A 118 -6.74 -16.58 1.46
CA ARG A 118 -5.48 -17.34 1.38
C ARG A 118 -5.40 -18.13 0.06
N PRO A 119 -4.19 -18.42 -0.45
CA PRO A 119 -2.90 -17.93 0.05
C PRO A 119 -2.72 -16.42 -0.18
N LYS A 120 -1.89 -15.77 0.64
CA LYS A 120 -1.59 -14.33 0.51
C LYS A 120 -0.08 -14.13 0.50
N SER A 121 0.39 -13.17 -0.27
CA SER A 121 1.81 -12.85 -0.41
C SER A 121 2.05 -11.36 -0.11
N PHE A 122 3.23 -11.06 0.42
CA PHE A 122 3.65 -9.70 0.75
C PHE A 122 4.91 -9.37 -0.04
N VAL A 123 4.90 -8.25 -0.76
CA VAL A 123 6.04 -7.75 -1.51
C VAL A 123 6.51 -6.45 -0.86
N PHE A 124 7.77 -6.42 -0.42
CA PHE A 124 8.34 -5.28 0.29
C PHE A 124 8.77 -4.18 -0.69
N GLN A 125 9.00 -2.99 -0.14
CA GLN A 125 9.42 -1.78 -0.85
C GLN A 125 10.76 -1.93 -1.58
N ASN A 126 11.76 -2.54 -0.95
CA ASN A 126 13.10 -2.64 -1.55
C ASN A 126 13.29 -4.01 -2.23
N PRO A 127 13.42 -4.06 -3.57
CA PRO A 127 13.63 -5.32 -4.27
C PRO A 127 15.03 -5.91 -4.04
N ASP A 128 16.06 -5.09 -3.75
CA ASP A 128 17.41 -5.58 -3.50
C ASP A 128 17.51 -6.44 -2.24
N HIS A 129 16.54 -6.32 -1.33
CA HIS A 129 16.45 -7.13 -0.12
C HIS A 129 15.61 -8.40 -0.31
N GLN A 130 14.97 -8.58 -1.46
CA GLN A 130 14.03 -9.68 -1.74
C GLN A 130 14.57 -10.68 -2.75
N VAL A 131 15.27 -10.19 -3.77
CA VAL A 131 15.84 -11.05 -4.81
C VAL A 131 17.20 -11.54 -4.34
N VAL A 132 17.32 -12.85 -4.06
CA VAL A 132 18.45 -13.46 -3.35
C VAL A 132 19.13 -14.56 -4.16
N MET A 133 18.49 -15.07 -5.21
CA MET A 133 19.05 -16.14 -6.03
C MET A 133 19.92 -15.64 -7.19
N PRO A 134 20.82 -16.48 -7.73
CA PRO A 134 21.71 -16.07 -8.81
C PRO A 134 20.98 -15.68 -10.10
N THR A 135 19.92 -16.42 -10.47
CA THR A 135 19.14 -16.22 -11.70
C THR A 135 17.68 -15.92 -11.40
N VAL A 136 17.01 -15.27 -12.35
CA VAL A 136 15.58 -14.93 -12.24
C VAL A 136 14.71 -16.16 -12.03
N GLU A 137 14.95 -17.24 -12.78
CA GLU A 137 14.23 -18.50 -12.62
C GLU A 137 14.36 -19.05 -11.20
N ALA A 138 15.59 -19.12 -10.69
CA ALA A 138 15.86 -19.65 -9.36
C ALA A 138 15.20 -18.81 -8.27
N ASP A 139 15.15 -17.48 -8.45
CA ASP A 139 14.53 -16.58 -7.48
C ASP A 139 13.01 -16.74 -7.44
N VAL A 140 12.35 -16.76 -8.60
CA VAL A 140 10.90 -16.99 -8.69
C VAL A 140 10.53 -18.39 -8.19
N ALA A 141 11.38 -19.39 -8.44
CA ALA A 141 11.17 -20.75 -7.96
C ALA A 141 11.43 -20.91 -6.44
N PHE A 142 12.13 -19.99 -5.79
CA PHE A 142 12.59 -20.15 -4.41
C PHE A 142 11.45 -20.41 -3.44
N GLY A 143 10.37 -19.62 -3.53
CA GLY A 143 9.18 -19.77 -2.69
C GLY A 143 8.41 -21.08 -2.92
N LEU A 144 8.66 -21.77 -4.04
CA LEU A 144 7.96 -23.01 -4.39
C LEU A 144 8.46 -24.24 -3.62
N GLY A 145 9.68 -24.19 -3.05
CA GLY A 145 10.28 -25.34 -2.35
C GLY A 145 9.51 -25.83 -1.13
N LYS A 146 8.55 -25.05 -0.62
CA LYS A 146 7.64 -25.44 0.48
C LYS A 146 6.45 -26.29 0.03
N PHE A 147 6.24 -26.44 -1.27
CA PHE A 147 5.16 -27.24 -1.84
C PHE A 147 5.70 -28.56 -2.38
N ASN A 148 4.86 -29.61 -2.34
CA ASN A 148 5.17 -30.89 -2.97
C ASN A 148 4.81 -30.83 -4.46
N LEU A 149 5.71 -30.23 -5.27
CA LEU A 149 5.53 -30.07 -6.71
C LEU A 149 6.55 -30.90 -7.48
N THR A 150 6.13 -31.42 -8.63
CA THR A 150 7.04 -31.95 -9.64
C THR A 150 7.86 -30.82 -10.27
N GLN A 151 8.96 -31.16 -10.92
CA GLN A 151 9.81 -30.20 -11.62
C GLN A 151 9.03 -29.47 -12.72
N ASP A 152 8.19 -30.18 -13.47
CA ASP A 152 7.37 -29.60 -14.55
C ASP A 152 6.32 -28.63 -14.00
N GLU A 153 5.67 -28.95 -12.87
CA GLU A 153 4.72 -28.04 -12.22
C GLU A 153 5.39 -26.78 -11.70
N ALA A 154 6.58 -26.91 -11.07
CA ALA A 154 7.34 -25.76 -10.60
C ALA A 154 7.74 -24.86 -11.77
N ARG A 155 8.30 -25.45 -12.84
CA ARG A 155 8.68 -24.73 -14.05
C ARG A 155 7.50 -24.02 -14.69
N PHE A 156 6.36 -24.70 -14.83
CA PHE A 156 5.14 -24.11 -15.38
C PHE A 156 4.67 -22.90 -14.57
N ARG A 157 4.72 -22.96 -13.23
CA ARG A 157 4.35 -21.84 -12.37
C ARG A 157 5.31 -20.66 -12.52
N VAL A 158 6.61 -20.92 -12.61
CA VAL A 158 7.64 -19.88 -12.82
C VAL A 158 7.43 -19.18 -14.16
N GLU A 159 7.29 -19.95 -15.24
CA GLU A 159 7.10 -19.41 -16.59
C GLU A 159 5.82 -18.56 -16.65
N ARG A 160 4.70 -19.04 -16.09
CA ARG A 160 3.45 -18.27 -16.04
C ARG A 160 3.56 -16.99 -15.20
N ALA A 161 4.25 -17.05 -14.07
CA ALA A 161 4.42 -15.88 -13.22
C ALA A 161 5.30 -14.81 -13.88
N LEU A 162 6.37 -15.22 -14.56
CA LEU A 162 7.24 -14.32 -15.32
C LEU A 162 6.50 -13.69 -16.51
N ASP A 163 5.65 -14.45 -17.19
CA ASP A 163 4.81 -13.94 -18.27
C ASP A 163 3.83 -12.86 -17.80
N ALA A 164 3.16 -13.09 -16.66
CA ALA A 164 2.23 -12.13 -16.08
C ALA A 164 2.87 -10.76 -15.76
N VAL A 165 4.18 -10.73 -15.48
CA VAL A 165 4.92 -9.51 -15.16
C VAL A 165 5.79 -9.00 -16.33
N GLY A 166 5.70 -9.62 -17.51
CA GLY A 166 6.46 -9.23 -18.71
C GLY A 166 7.96 -9.53 -18.64
N MET A 167 8.35 -10.61 -17.97
CA MET A 167 9.74 -11.01 -17.72
C MET A 167 10.11 -12.39 -18.32
N SER A 168 9.32 -12.94 -19.23
CA SER A 168 9.52 -14.29 -19.82
C SER A 168 10.91 -14.49 -20.43
N ASN A 169 11.50 -13.45 -21.03
CA ASN A 169 12.81 -13.51 -21.68
C ASN A 169 14.01 -13.37 -20.70
N TYR A 170 13.76 -13.25 -19.40
CA TYR A 170 14.77 -12.97 -18.39
C TYR A 170 15.15 -14.19 -17.54
N LEU A 171 14.56 -15.36 -17.83
CA LEU A 171 14.61 -16.56 -17.01
C LEU A 171 16.04 -16.95 -16.55
N GLN A 172 17.00 -16.95 -17.49
CA GLN A 172 18.42 -17.28 -17.22
C GLN A 172 19.30 -16.06 -16.87
N ARG A 173 18.72 -14.86 -16.80
CA ARG A 173 19.48 -13.63 -16.57
C ARG A 173 19.94 -13.56 -15.11
N PRO A 174 21.19 -13.15 -14.84
CA PRO A 174 21.63 -12.93 -13.47
C PRO A 174 20.86 -11.76 -12.84
N VAL A 175 20.30 -11.99 -11.64
CA VAL A 175 19.47 -11.01 -10.90
C VAL A 175 20.17 -9.67 -10.72
N GLN A 176 21.47 -9.70 -10.45
CA GLN A 176 22.27 -8.50 -10.19
C GLN A 176 22.34 -7.55 -11.39
N THR A 177 22.04 -8.04 -12.60
CA THR A 177 22.06 -7.25 -13.84
C THR A 177 20.73 -6.57 -14.17
N LEU A 178 19.70 -6.77 -13.33
CA LEU A 178 18.38 -6.21 -13.53
C LEU A 178 18.29 -4.76 -13.01
N SER A 179 17.47 -3.94 -13.68
CA SER A 179 17.06 -2.63 -13.13
C SER A 179 16.22 -2.79 -11.86
N GLY A 180 16.04 -1.70 -11.10
CA GLY A 180 15.16 -1.70 -9.93
C GLY A 180 13.73 -2.16 -10.26
N GLY A 181 13.14 -1.63 -11.33
CA GLY A 181 11.78 -2.02 -11.74
C GLY A 181 11.69 -3.45 -12.26
N GLN A 182 12.76 -3.98 -12.88
CA GLN A 182 12.84 -5.39 -13.24
C GLN A 182 12.91 -6.29 -12.00
N LYS A 183 13.72 -5.95 -11.00
CA LYS A 183 13.78 -6.72 -9.74
C LYS A 183 12.44 -6.70 -9.01
N GLN A 184 11.74 -5.56 -9.01
CA GLN A 184 10.40 -5.47 -8.44
C GLN A 184 9.40 -6.40 -9.14
N ARG A 185 9.45 -6.46 -10.48
CA ARG A 185 8.64 -7.40 -11.28
C ARG A 185 8.98 -8.86 -10.97
N VAL A 186 10.25 -9.19 -10.77
CA VAL A 186 10.69 -10.54 -10.34
C VAL A 186 10.14 -10.87 -8.95
N ALA A 187 10.17 -9.94 -8.00
CA ALA A 187 9.58 -10.15 -6.66
C ALA A 187 8.07 -10.41 -6.73
N ILE A 188 7.34 -9.68 -7.59
CA ILE A 188 5.91 -9.94 -7.86
C ILE A 188 5.72 -11.32 -8.49
N ALA A 189 6.56 -11.72 -9.46
CA ALA A 189 6.49 -13.05 -10.06
C ALA A 189 6.70 -14.17 -9.03
N GLY A 190 7.65 -14.03 -8.11
CA GLY A 190 7.83 -14.98 -7.00
C GLY A 190 6.55 -15.14 -6.17
N ALA A 191 5.89 -14.03 -5.83
CA ALA A 191 4.62 -14.05 -5.10
C ALA A 191 3.48 -14.74 -5.89
N LEU A 192 3.42 -14.52 -7.21
CA LEU A 192 2.42 -15.13 -8.10
C LEU A 192 2.66 -16.62 -8.32
N ALA A 193 3.91 -17.06 -8.40
CA ALA A 193 4.27 -18.46 -8.57
C ALA A 193 3.72 -19.32 -7.42
N GLU A 194 3.64 -18.76 -6.20
CA GLU A 194 3.02 -19.40 -5.04
C GLU A 194 1.49 -19.52 -5.11
N ALA A 195 0.87 -19.10 -6.21
CA ALA A 195 -0.58 -19.11 -6.44
C ALA A 195 -1.38 -18.31 -5.39
N CYS A 196 -0.87 -17.13 -5.01
CA CYS A 196 -1.55 -16.25 -4.08
C CYS A 196 -2.90 -15.77 -4.62
N LYS A 197 -3.89 -15.60 -3.73
CA LYS A 197 -5.17 -14.96 -4.01
C LYS A 197 -5.18 -13.49 -3.60
N VAL A 198 -4.22 -13.07 -2.77
CA VAL A 198 -4.05 -11.68 -2.35
C VAL A 198 -2.59 -11.30 -2.41
N LEU A 199 -2.31 -10.19 -3.09
CA LEU A 199 -1.03 -9.48 -3.11
C LEU A 199 -1.12 -8.25 -2.21
N LEU A 200 -0.22 -8.16 -1.23
CA LEU A 200 -0.06 -6.99 -0.36
C LEU A 200 1.27 -6.33 -0.73
N LEU A 201 1.22 -5.09 -1.23
CA LEU A 201 2.35 -4.44 -1.88
C LEU A 201 2.69 -3.15 -1.11
N ASP A 202 3.93 -3.03 -0.62
CA ASP A 202 4.37 -1.88 0.19
C ASP A 202 5.29 -0.97 -0.64
N GLU A 203 4.79 0.17 -1.13
CA GLU A 203 5.57 1.25 -1.76
C GLU A 203 6.54 0.82 -2.88
N LEU A 204 6.08 -0.03 -3.80
CA LEU A 204 6.95 -0.67 -4.81
C LEU A 204 7.68 0.29 -5.77
N THR A 205 7.25 1.55 -5.85
CA THR A 205 7.65 2.55 -6.84
C THR A 205 8.50 3.68 -6.28
N THR A 206 8.73 3.72 -4.96
CA THR A 206 9.37 4.86 -4.29
C THR A 206 10.76 5.22 -4.84
N PHE A 207 11.51 4.26 -5.40
CA PHE A 207 12.87 4.45 -5.91
C PHE A 207 13.02 4.21 -7.43
N LEU A 208 11.92 4.18 -8.16
CA LEU A 208 11.93 3.90 -9.60
C LEU A 208 11.76 5.17 -10.42
N ASP A 209 12.32 5.18 -11.63
CA ASP A 209 11.96 6.17 -12.64
C ASP A 209 10.52 5.93 -13.16
N GLU A 210 9.93 6.95 -13.77
CA GLU A 210 8.52 6.92 -14.22
C GLU A 210 8.23 5.74 -15.16
N SER A 211 9.16 5.38 -16.05
CA SER A 211 8.97 4.28 -16.99
C SER A 211 8.94 2.92 -16.29
N ASP A 212 9.82 2.72 -15.30
CA ASP A 212 9.85 1.53 -14.47
C ASP A 212 8.63 1.48 -13.53
N GLN A 213 8.17 2.62 -13.01
CA GLN A 213 6.96 2.70 -12.18
C GLN A 213 5.73 2.19 -12.94
N VAL A 214 5.49 2.73 -14.14
CA VAL A 214 4.39 2.30 -15.01
C VAL A 214 4.51 0.81 -15.35
N GLY A 215 5.73 0.33 -15.59
CA GLY A 215 6.00 -1.08 -15.84
C GLY A 215 5.58 -1.99 -14.68
N VAL A 216 5.88 -1.60 -13.43
CA VAL A 216 5.50 -2.36 -12.23
C VAL A 216 3.98 -2.32 -12.01
N ILE A 217 3.34 -1.16 -12.17
CA ILE A 217 1.89 -1.04 -12.01
C ILE A 217 1.15 -1.90 -13.04
N LYS A 218 1.58 -1.86 -14.31
CA LYS A 218 1.03 -2.72 -15.36
C LYS A 218 1.25 -4.20 -15.06
N ALA A 219 2.40 -4.59 -14.54
CA ALA A 219 2.66 -5.98 -14.14
C ALA A 219 1.67 -6.45 -13.06
N VAL A 220 1.41 -5.63 -12.03
CA VAL A 220 0.38 -5.94 -11.02
C VAL A 220 -0.99 -6.03 -11.67
N LYS A 221 -1.39 -5.04 -12.48
CA LYS A 221 -2.71 -5.06 -13.14
C LYS A 221 -2.90 -6.28 -14.04
N ASN A 222 -1.89 -6.65 -14.81
CA ASN A 222 -1.90 -7.85 -15.65
C ASN A 222 -2.03 -9.13 -14.83
N SER A 223 -1.44 -9.18 -13.63
CA SER A 223 -1.58 -10.33 -12.73
C SER A 223 -2.99 -10.52 -12.15
N LEU A 224 -3.81 -9.47 -12.18
CA LEU A 224 -5.24 -9.53 -11.82
C LEU A 224 -6.10 -9.97 -13.00
N GLY A 225 -5.59 -9.84 -14.23
CA GLY A 225 -6.27 -10.25 -15.46
C GLY A 225 -6.36 -11.77 -15.60
N GLY A 226 -7.53 -12.28 -16.02
CA GLY A 226 -7.84 -13.71 -16.09
C GLY A 226 -9.14 -14.05 -15.36
N SER A 227 -9.21 -15.22 -14.71
CA SER A 227 -10.37 -15.72 -13.94
C SER A 227 -10.73 -14.91 -12.67
N GLY A 228 -10.17 -13.70 -12.47
CA GLY A 228 -10.46 -12.86 -11.29
C GLY A 228 -9.95 -13.44 -9.97
N GLU A 229 -8.87 -14.24 -10.01
CA GLU A 229 -8.42 -15.02 -8.85
C GLU A 229 -7.56 -14.25 -7.85
N VAL A 230 -6.91 -13.17 -8.27
CA VAL A 230 -5.97 -12.39 -7.46
C VAL A 230 -6.57 -11.02 -7.13
N THR A 231 -6.44 -10.58 -5.89
CA THR A 231 -6.70 -9.19 -5.44
C THR A 231 -5.38 -8.54 -5.06
N ALA A 232 -5.19 -7.26 -5.34
CA ALA A 232 -4.03 -6.51 -4.89
C ALA A 232 -4.43 -5.32 -4.00
N LEU A 233 -3.71 -5.15 -2.89
CA LEU A 233 -3.74 -3.94 -2.07
C LEU A 233 -2.34 -3.31 -2.09
N TRP A 234 -2.25 -2.11 -2.64
CA TRP A 234 -0.99 -1.40 -2.86
C TRP A 234 -0.90 -0.16 -1.97
N VAL A 235 0.07 -0.11 -1.07
CA VAL A 235 0.41 1.09 -0.30
C VAL A 235 1.23 2.05 -1.14
N THR A 236 0.74 3.26 -1.30
CA THR A 236 1.46 4.34 -1.98
C THR A 236 1.07 5.69 -1.41
N HIS A 237 1.88 6.70 -1.69
CA HIS A 237 1.58 8.10 -1.42
C HIS A 237 1.52 8.93 -2.71
N ARG A 238 1.68 8.29 -3.87
CA ARG A 238 1.68 8.91 -5.20
C ARG A 238 0.26 8.85 -5.77
N LEU A 239 -0.32 10.02 -6.05
CA LEU A 239 -1.71 10.12 -6.49
C LEU A 239 -1.87 9.76 -7.96
N GLU A 240 -0.81 9.88 -8.75
CA GLU A 240 -0.78 9.54 -10.16
C GLU A 240 -1.04 8.05 -10.36
N GLU A 241 -0.60 7.19 -9.43
CA GLU A 241 -0.79 5.74 -9.50
C GLU A 241 -2.27 5.35 -9.38
N LEU A 242 -3.10 6.21 -8.78
CA LEU A 242 -4.54 5.97 -8.59
C LEU A 242 -5.28 5.80 -9.92
N GLU A 243 -4.75 6.33 -11.03
CA GLU A 243 -5.32 6.15 -12.37
C GLU A 243 -5.40 4.68 -12.81
N TYR A 244 -4.60 3.80 -12.21
CA TYR A 244 -4.57 2.37 -12.56
C TYR A 244 -5.45 1.50 -11.67
N ALA A 245 -5.94 2.03 -10.54
CA ALA A 245 -6.66 1.29 -9.52
C ALA A 245 -8.18 1.31 -9.72
N ASP A 246 -8.86 0.29 -9.22
CA ASP A 246 -10.32 0.22 -9.19
C ASP A 246 -10.90 1.05 -8.04
N GLY A 247 -10.14 1.19 -6.95
CA GLY A 247 -10.54 1.93 -5.76
C GLY A 247 -9.36 2.27 -4.85
N ALA A 248 -9.63 3.06 -3.83
CA ALA A 248 -8.64 3.40 -2.83
C ALA A 248 -9.25 3.61 -1.44
N VAL A 249 -8.38 3.49 -0.45
CA VAL A 249 -8.62 3.77 0.96
C VAL A 249 -7.66 4.87 1.36
N TYR A 250 -8.17 5.96 1.93
CA TYR A 250 -7.36 7.07 2.43
C TYR A 250 -7.25 7.02 3.95
N MET A 251 -6.01 7.11 4.45
CA MET A 251 -5.66 7.04 5.87
C MET A 251 -4.99 8.30 6.38
N GLU A 252 -5.30 8.64 7.63
CA GLU A 252 -4.63 9.70 8.38
C GLU A 252 -4.66 9.43 9.88
N ASP A 253 -3.60 9.86 10.59
CA ASP A 253 -3.50 9.77 12.05
C ASP A 253 -3.87 8.39 12.62
N GLY A 254 -3.50 7.34 11.89
CA GLY A 254 -3.79 5.97 12.25
C GLY A 254 -5.23 5.53 12.03
N ARG A 255 -6.05 6.27 11.28
CA ARG A 255 -7.46 5.97 10.99
C ARG A 255 -7.69 5.81 9.50
N VAL A 256 -8.67 5.01 9.13
CA VAL A 256 -9.26 5.04 7.78
C VAL A 256 -10.30 6.15 7.75
N ILE A 257 -10.14 7.08 6.81
CA ILE A 257 -11.01 8.26 6.70
C ILE A 257 -12.11 8.02 5.67
N VAL A 258 -11.73 7.52 4.50
CA VAL A 258 -12.65 7.23 3.39
C VAL A 258 -12.12 6.07 2.56
N HIS A 259 -13.03 5.36 1.91
CA HIS A 259 -12.75 4.33 0.93
C HIS A 259 -13.80 4.43 -0.17
N SER A 260 -13.39 4.48 -1.43
CA SER A 260 -14.29 4.61 -2.58
C SER A 260 -13.58 4.14 -3.84
N ASP A 261 -14.28 4.20 -4.97
CA ASP A 261 -13.67 4.16 -6.29
C ASP A 261 -12.57 5.23 -6.46
N ALA A 262 -11.68 4.99 -7.42
CA ALA A 262 -10.49 5.81 -7.64
C ALA A 262 -10.82 7.28 -7.97
N ALA A 263 -11.88 7.55 -8.73
CA ALA A 263 -12.24 8.91 -9.12
C ALA A 263 -12.72 9.72 -7.91
N THR A 264 -13.65 9.16 -7.11
CA THR A 264 -14.15 9.81 -5.90
C THR A 264 -13.04 10.08 -4.88
N ILE A 265 -12.10 9.14 -4.69
CA ILE A 265 -10.95 9.37 -3.80
C ILE A 265 -10.04 10.47 -4.33
N MET A 266 -9.82 10.53 -5.64
CA MET A 266 -9.00 11.58 -6.26
C MET A 266 -9.58 12.97 -6.00
N ASP A 267 -10.89 13.12 -6.18
CA ASP A 267 -11.59 14.39 -5.94
C ASP A 267 -11.54 14.77 -4.45
N TYR A 268 -11.80 13.81 -3.57
CA TYR A 268 -11.68 14.01 -2.11
C TYR A 268 -10.28 14.52 -1.71
N ILE A 269 -9.21 13.92 -2.24
CA ILE A 269 -7.84 14.33 -1.91
C ILE A 269 -7.53 15.74 -2.44
N LYS A 270 -7.97 16.07 -3.67
CA LYS A 270 -7.77 17.41 -4.26
C LYS A 270 -8.48 18.50 -3.45
N GLU A 271 -9.73 18.29 -3.08
CA GLU A 271 -10.50 19.22 -2.23
C GLU A 271 -9.82 19.44 -0.88
N ARG A 272 -9.31 18.36 -0.31
CA ARG A 272 -8.62 18.41 0.97
C ARG A 272 -7.30 19.18 0.89
N GLN A 273 -6.50 18.95 -0.14
CA GLN A 273 -5.26 19.68 -0.38
C GLN A 273 -5.51 21.18 -0.60
N ALA A 274 -6.55 21.54 -1.37
CA ALA A 274 -6.95 22.93 -1.58
C ALA A 274 -7.33 23.62 -0.26
N SER A 275 -8.03 22.91 0.62
CA SER A 275 -8.41 23.40 1.95
C SER A 275 -7.19 23.70 2.84
N TYR A 276 -6.17 22.84 2.83
CA TYR A 276 -4.93 23.08 3.57
C TYR A 276 -4.16 24.30 3.07
N VAL A 277 -4.06 24.48 1.75
CA VAL A 277 -3.38 25.65 1.16
C VAL A 277 -4.08 26.96 1.57
N ASN A 278 -5.42 26.97 1.53
CA ASN A 278 -6.21 28.13 1.93
C ASN A 278 -6.02 28.48 3.42
N GLN A 279 -5.95 27.48 4.30
CA GLN A 279 -5.71 27.69 5.73
C GLN A 279 -4.31 28.28 6.00
N ILE A 280 -3.27 27.76 5.34
CA ILE A 280 -1.90 28.28 5.48
C ILE A 280 -1.83 29.75 5.03
N ASN A 281 -2.45 30.08 3.91
CA ASN A 281 -2.48 31.45 3.41
C ASN A 281 -3.23 32.39 4.37
N SER A 282 -4.38 31.95 4.91
CA SER A 282 -5.14 32.74 5.89
C SER A 282 -4.39 33.00 7.20
N SER A 283 -3.50 32.08 7.62
CA SER A 283 -2.68 32.23 8.84
C SER A 283 -1.42 33.10 8.67
N ARG A 284 -1.07 33.46 7.43
CA ARG A 284 0.07 34.34 7.12
C ARG A 284 -0.34 35.81 6.96
N ASP A 285 -1.62 36.05 6.68
CA ASP A 285 -2.20 37.38 6.51
C ASP A 285 -2.82 37.94 7.80
N SER A 286 -2.67 37.22 8.92
CA SER A 286 -3.14 37.56 10.27
C SER A 286 -1.98 37.72 11.25
#